data_AF-R7FIZ8-F1
#
_entry.id   AF-R7FIZ8-F1
#
_cell.length_a   1.000
_cell.length_b   1.000
_cell.length_c   1.000
_cell.angle_alpha   90.00
_cell.angle_beta   90.00
_cell.angle_gamma   90.00
#
_symmetry.space_group_name_H-M   'P 1'
#
loop_
_entity.id
_entity.type
_entity.pdbx_description
1 polymer ?
#
loop_
_entity_poly.entity_id
_entity_poly.type
_entity_poly.pdbx_seq_one_letter_code
_entity_poly.pdbx_strand_id
1 'polypeptide(L)'
;MKLEQNDKQLLFSETQVPDIFFTDYLPELPGDYLKIYLYLVFLSKYKKDVKINDLSKKLSLPVKAISDGLKFLEDKKLILKKTTGFIVVDLQEVALNNLYKPNLSQSKETIENVAKNQSRAKAIEHINNTYFQGIMGPSWYNDIDLWFRKYNFDEQVMISLFNYCYNRSALGKNYVQTVAEAWASNKIHTWNDLDAYDQKQEKMKSIKKTIAKKLGKHGGLTQYEEAYIENWILDFGYDMNVIEIALKRTTYKQNPTFEYINSIITDWHERNLKTPDQVEAFLEQRKKQTKDIKEMKSKVSKANYEQRQYDNLDFLYANNDNV
;
A
#
# COMPACT_ATOMS: atom_id res chain seq x y z
N MET A 1 -1.48 65.32 2.22
CA MET A 1 -2.84 65.07 2.75
C MET A 1 -2.84 63.67 3.34
N LYS A 2 -3.04 63.51 4.66
CA LYS A 2 -3.25 62.18 5.26
C LYS A 2 -4.72 61.82 5.09
N LEU A 3 -4.98 60.72 4.42
CA LEU A 3 -6.30 60.12 4.31
C LEU A 3 -6.34 58.98 5.31
N GLU A 4 -7.33 58.98 6.20
CA GLU A 4 -7.57 57.90 7.16
C GLU A 4 -8.95 57.30 6.86
N GLN A 5 -9.04 55.97 6.87
CA GLN A 5 -10.28 55.24 6.73
C GLN A 5 -10.71 54.78 8.13
N ASN A 6 -12.00 54.88 8.46
CA ASN A 6 -12.50 54.38 9.74
C ASN A 6 -12.26 52.87 9.85
N ASP A 7 -11.53 52.44 10.88
CA ASP A 7 -11.44 51.04 11.25
C ASP A 7 -12.85 50.53 11.59
N LYS A 8 -13.31 49.50 10.87
CA LYS A 8 -14.59 48.85 11.19
C LYS A 8 -14.52 48.32 12.62
N GLN A 9 -15.48 48.72 13.46
CA GLN A 9 -15.65 48.15 14.80
C GLN A 9 -15.71 46.62 14.71
N LEU A 10 -15.23 45.92 15.74
CA LEU A 10 -15.15 44.46 15.78
C LEU A 10 -16.45 43.78 15.34
N LEU A 11 -17.59 44.33 15.76
CA LEU A 11 -18.94 43.87 15.45
C LEU A 11 -19.24 43.78 13.94
N PHE A 12 -18.68 44.69 13.14
CA PHE A 12 -18.91 44.78 11.69
C PHE A 12 -17.72 44.26 10.88
N SER A 13 -16.78 43.60 11.55
CA SER A 13 -15.51 43.19 10.97
C SER A 13 -15.49 41.68 10.73
N GLU A 14 -14.96 41.26 9.59
CA GLU A 14 -14.86 39.85 9.20
C GLU A 14 -13.40 39.38 9.15
N THR A 15 -13.18 38.07 9.30
CA THR A 15 -11.86 37.45 9.08
C THR A 15 -11.96 36.63 7.81
N GLN A 16 -11.26 37.06 6.77
CA GLN A 16 -11.26 36.36 5.48
C GLN A 16 -10.19 35.28 5.50
N VAL A 17 -10.53 34.13 4.92
CA VAL A 17 -9.61 33.00 4.72
C VAL A 17 -9.64 32.64 3.24
N PRO A 18 -8.50 32.61 2.54
CA PRO A 18 -8.47 32.30 1.11
C PRO A 18 -9.02 30.91 0.79
N ASP A 19 -9.74 30.75 -0.32
CA ASP A 19 -10.32 29.45 -0.76
C ASP A 19 -9.27 28.35 -0.95
N ILE A 20 -8.04 28.74 -1.29
CA ILE A 20 -6.91 27.79 -1.36
C ILE A 20 -6.63 27.10 -0.02
N PHE A 21 -6.92 27.75 1.11
CA PHE A 21 -6.85 27.09 2.42
C PHE A 21 -7.78 25.89 2.48
N PHE A 22 -9.01 26.04 2.00
CA PHE A 22 -10.05 25.02 2.05
C PHE A 22 -9.76 23.85 1.12
N THR A 23 -9.18 24.13 -0.05
CA THR A 23 -8.88 23.10 -1.05
C THR A 23 -7.57 22.36 -0.76
N ASP A 24 -6.50 23.07 -0.38
CA ASP A 24 -5.15 22.48 -0.28
C ASP A 24 -4.71 22.12 1.15
N TYR A 25 -5.30 22.73 2.19
CA TYR A 25 -4.79 22.60 3.57
C TYR A 25 -5.79 22.02 4.56
N LEU A 26 -7.06 22.44 4.48
CA LEU A 26 -8.11 22.02 5.40
C LEU A 26 -8.30 20.49 5.47
N PRO A 27 -8.28 19.71 4.36
CA PRO A 27 -8.53 18.27 4.41
C PRO A 27 -7.54 17.48 5.27
N GLU A 28 -6.30 17.97 5.40
CA GLU A 28 -5.25 17.32 6.19
C GLU A 28 -5.11 17.92 7.61
N LEU A 29 -5.88 18.95 7.96
CA LEU A 29 -5.72 19.69 9.20
C LEU A 29 -6.57 19.07 10.34
N PRO A 30 -5.97 18.68 11.48
CA PRO A 30 -6.72 18.30 12.67
C PRO A 30 -7.61 19.45 13.18
N GLY A 31 -8.79 19.12 13.72
CA GLY A 31 -9.78 20.12 14.15
C GLY A 31 -9.25 21.11 15.22
N ASP A 32 -8.45 20.62 16.16
CA ASP A 32 -7.80 21.49 17.16
C ASP A 32 -6.81 22.46 16.51
N TYR A 33 -6.10 22.02 15.47
CA TYR A 33 -5.09 22.83 14.79
C TYR A 33 -5.75 23.87 13.87
N LEU A 34 -6.89 23.52 13.27
CA LEU A 34 -7.77 24.47 12.57
C LEU A 34 -8.23 25.58 13.52
N LYS A 35 -8.68 25.22 14.72
CA LYS A 35 -9.11 26.18 15.74
C LYS A 35 -7.97 27.14 16.12
N ILE A 36 -6.76 26.62 16.26
CA ILE A 36 -5.55 27.44 16.51
C ILE A 36 -5.30 28.37 15.31
N TYR A 37 -5.26 27.83 14.10
CA TYR A 37 -4.96 28.60 12.88
C TYR A 37 -5.95 29.75 12.68
N LEU A 38 -7.26 29.47 12.67
CA LEU A 38 -8.29 30.50 12.48
C LEU A 38 -8.21 31.60 13.53
N TYR A 39 -7.88 31.25 14.77
CA TYR A 39 -7.69 32.24 15.82
C TYR A 39 -6.44 33.10 15.61
N LEU A 40 -5.35 32.52 15.10
CA LEU A 40 -4.15 33.27 14.70
C LEU A 40 -4.42 34.21 13.53
N VAL A 41 -5.19 33.78 12.52
CA VAL A 41 -5.62 34.65 11.40
C VAL A 41 -6.47 35.82 11.92
N PHE A 42 -7.40 35.54 12.85
CA PHE A 42 -8.20 36.59 13.48
C PHE A 42 -7.33 37.59 14.25
N LEU A 43 -6.38 37.13 15.07
CA LEU A 43 -5.52 38.02 15.87
C LEU A 43 -4.52 38.82 15.04
N SER A 44 -4.01 38.25 13.94
CA SER A 44 -3.03 38.90 13.08
C SER A 44 -3.59 40.18 12.45
N LYS A 45 -4.88 40.19 12.11
CA LYS A 45 -5.63 41.37 11.64
C LYS A 45 -5.51 42.57 12.59
N TYR A 46 -5.49 42.33 13.90
CA TYR A 46 -5.40 43.39 14.92
C TYR A 46 -3.98 43.60 15.45
N LYS A 47 -2.97 42.93 14.87
CA LYS A 47 -1.57 42.98 15.30
C LYS A 47 -1.42 42.71 16.81
N LYS A 48 -2.17 41.74 17.32
CA LYS A 48 -2.17 41.38 18.75
C LYS A 48 -1.16 40.28 19.03
N ASP A 49 -0.37 40.48 20.07
CA ASP A 49 0.47 39.43 20.63
C ASP A 49 -0.37 38.46 21.47
N VAL A 50 0.01 37.18 21.45
CA VAL A 50 -0.64 36.16 22.26
C VAL A 50 0.39 35.15 22.78
N LYS A 51 0.33 34.83 24.07
CA LYS A 51 1.15 33.78 24.66
C LYS A 51 0.47 32.44 24.55
N ILE A 52 1.25 31.35 24.57
CA ILE A 52 0.75 29.98 24.51
C ILE A 52 -0.29 29.70 25.61
N ASN A 53 -0.06 30.19 26.83
CA ASN A 53 -1.00 30.03 27.94
C ASN A 53 -2.33 30.76 27.71
N ASP A 54 -2.30 31.90 27.02
CA ASP A 54 -3.51 32.65 26.69
C ASP A 54 -4.29 31.94 25.59
N LEU A 55 -3.60 31.40 24.57
CA LEU A 55 -4.22 30.54 23.55
C LEU A 55 -4.89 29.32 24.17
N SER A 56 -4.20 28.64 25.09
CA SER A 56 -4.72 27.47 25.79
C SER A 56 -6.04 27.78 26.52
N LYS A 57 -6.07 28.88 27.28
CA LYS A 57 -7.28 29.30 28.01
C LYS A 57 -8.41 29.73 27.06
N LYS A 58 -8.11 30.54 26.05
CA LYS A 58 -9.13 31.08 25.13
C LYS A 58 -9.72 30.02 24.20
N LEU A 59 -8.92 29.05 23.77
CA LEU A 59 -9.36 27.98 22.89
C LEU A 59 -9.81 26.74 23.66
N SER A 60 -9.69 26.72 24.99
CA SER A 60 -9.97 25.55 25.84
C SER A 60 -9.22 24.30 25.38
N LEU A 61 -7.94 24.47 25.02
CA LEU A 61 -7.06 23.39 24.56
C LEU A 61 -5.87 23.24 25.50
N PRO A 62 -5.35 22.02 25.74
CA PRO A 62 -4.13 21.83 26.52
C PRO A 62 -2.94 22.60 25.91
N VAL A 63 -2.05 23.13 26.76
CA VAL A 63 -0.82 23.83 26.33
C VAL A 63 0.01 22.99 25.35
N LYS A 64 0.07 21.67 25.58
CA LYS A 64 0.75 20.73 24.68
C LYS A 64 0.13 20.71 23.29
N ALA A 65 -1.21 20.65 23.18
CA ALA A 65 -1.91 20.69 21.90
C ALA A 65 -1.69 22.03 21.15
N ILE A 66 -1.60 23.15 21.87
CA ILE A 66 -1.23 24.44 21.28
C ILE A 66 0.19 24.40 20.70
N SER A 67 1.16 23.88 21.48
CA SER A 67 2.56 23.80 21.04
C SER A 67 2.72 22.88 19.82
N ASP A 68 2.11 21.70 19.86
CA ASP A 68 2.15 20.73 18.77
C ASP A 68 1.43 21.28 17.52
N GLY A 69 0.29 21.95 17.70
CA GLY A 69 -0.44 22.61 16.63
C GLY A 69 0.35 23.74 15.98
N LEU A 70 1.01 24.61 16.76
CA LEU A 70 1.86 25.67 16.21
C LEU A 70 3.02 25.09 15.38
N LYS A 71 3.67 24.03 15.88
CA LYS A 71 4.72 23.34 15.14
C LYS A 71 4.19 22.74 13.82
N PHE A 72 3.04 22.08 13.87
CA PHE A 72 2.41 21.53 12.68
C PHE A 72 2.07 22.61 11.63
N LEU A 73 1.50 23.75 12.07
CA LEU A 73 1.19 24.87 11.18
C LEU A 73 2.47 25.48 10.57
N GLU A 74 3.57 25.51 11.31
CA GLU A 74 4.88 25.93 10.82
C GLU A 74 5.43 24.93 9.78
N ASP A 75 5.38 23.64 10.06
CA ASP A 75 5.82 22.57 9.15
C ASP A 75 5.01 22.59 7.83
N LYS A 76 3.70 22.87 7.91
CA LYS A 76 2.81 23.05 6.74
C LYS A 76 2.92 24.43 6.08
N LYS A 77 3.82 25.31 6.57
CA LYS A 77 4.05 26.68 6.06
C LYS A 77 2.80 27.56 6.05
N LEU A 78 1.86 27.31 6.97
CA LEU A 78 0.70 28.17 7.21
C LEU A 78 1.07 29.37 8.10
N ILE A 79 2.08 29.19 8.95
CA ILE A 79 2.70 30.25 9.74
C ILE A 79 4.23 30.18 9.63
N LEU A 80 4.91 31.30 9.85
CA LEU A 80 6.37 31.37 9.92
C LEU A 80 6.80 31.94 11.26
N LYS A 81 7.74 31.27 11.92
CA LYS A 81 8.33 31.74 13.16
C LYS A 81 9.30 32.90 12.89
N LYS A 82 9.17 33.96 13.68
CA LYS A 82 10.10 35.10 13.73
C LYS A 82 10.89 35.09 15.02
N THR A 83 11.90 35.96 15.11
CA THR A 83 12.64 36.25 16.36
C THR A 83 11.70 36.62 17.50
N THR A 84 10.61 37.32 17.19
CA THR A 84 9.54 37.66 18.14
C THR A 84 8.18 37.30 17.55
N GLY A 85 7.71 36.07 17.80
CA GLY A 85 6.36 35.62 17.44
C GLY A 85 6.25 34.88 16.10
N PHE A 86 5.09 35.00 15.46
CA PHE A 86 4.76 34.30 14.21
C PHE A 86 4.10 35.26 13.21
N ILE A 87 4.25 34.97 11.91
CA ILE A 87 3.44 35.57 10.83
C ILE A 87 2.56 34.49 10.21
N VAL A 88 1.31 34.85 9.91
CA VAL A 88 0.44 34.06 9.04
C VAL A 88 0.89 34.25 7.58
N VAL A 89 1.14 33.15 6.89
CA VAL A 89 1.62 33.16 5.51
C VAL A 89 0.51 33.55 4.54
N ASP A 90 0.84 34.39 3.55
CA ASP A 90 -0.06 34.65 2.43
C ASP A 90 -0.08 33.44 1.48
N LEU A 91 -1.14 32.63 1.58
CA LEU A 91 -1.29 31.42 0.79
C LEU A 91 -1.47 31.70 -0.71
N GLN A 92 -2.06 32.84 -1.06
CA GLN A 92 -2.28 33.22 -2.45
C GLN A 92 -0.95 33.63 -3.10
N GLU A 93 -0.12 34.39 -2.39
CA GLU A 93 1.23 34.74 -2.83
C GLU A 93 2.11 33.48 -2.98
N VAL A 94 2.05 32.54 -2.03
CA VAL A 94 2.77 31.28 -2.14
C VAL A 94 2.32 30.47 -3.36
N ALA A 95 1.01 30.36 -3.59
CA ALA A 95 0.46 29.66 -4.74
C ALA A 95 0.89 30.31 -6.05
N LEU A 96 0.85 31.64 -6.13
CA LEU A 96 1.31 32.39 -7.29
C LEU A 96 2.79 32.13 -7.55
N ASN A 97 3.63 32.20 -6.52
CA ASN A 97 5.06 31.93 -6.64
C ASN A 97 5.35 30.50 -7.10
N ASN A 98 4.54 29.52 -6.70
CA ASN A 98 4.69 28.14 -7.16
C ASN A 98 4.26 27.97 -8.63
N LEU A 99 3.26 28.72 -9.10
CA LEU A 99 2.83 28.71 -10.51
C LEU A 99 3.84 29.38 -11.44
N TYR A 100 4.44 30.50 -10.99
CA TYR A 100 5.23 31.39 -11.84
C TYR A 100 6.75 31.27 -11.66
N LYS A 101 7.27 30.37 -10.82
CA LYS A 101 8.70 30.00 -10.81
C LYS A 101 8.98 28.99 -11.94
N PRO A 102 9.49 29.41 -13.10
CA PRO A 102 9.66 28.52 -14.24
C PRO A 102 11.01 27.83 -14.12
N ASN A 103 11.05 26.51 -14.35
CA ASN A 103 12.21 25.92 -15.01
C ASN A 103 12.28 26.58 -16.40
N LEU A 104 13.20 27.54 -16.56
CA LEU A 104 13.52 28.30 -17.78
C LEU A 104 14.07 27.39 -18.89
N SER A 105 13.25 26.47 -19.39
CA SER A 105 13.52 25.72 -20.60
C SER A 105 12.25 25.59 -21.44
N GLN A 106 11.73 26.74 -21.90
CA GLN A 106 10.84 26.73 -23.06
C GLN A 106 11.68 26.37 -24.29
N SER A 107 11.86 25.08 -24.54
CA SER A 107 12.31 24.59 -25.84
C SER A 107 11.17 24.68 -26.85
N LYS A 108 11.48 24.97 -28.11
CA LYS A 108 10.52 25.14 -29.22
C LYS A 108 9.50 23.99 -29.24
N GLU A 109 8.22 24.29 -29.02
CA GLU A 109 7.15 23.28 -28.98
C GLU A 109 6.91 22.68 -30.38
N THR A 110 6.98 21.35 -30.48
CA THR A 110 6.59 20.60 -31.69
C THR A 110 5.08 20.35 -31.70
N ILE A 111 4.49 20.09 -32.87
CA ILE A 111 3.04 19.80 -33.03
C ILE A 111 2.59 18.62 -32.14
N GLU A 112 3.46 17.63 -31.95
CA GLU A 112 3.22 16.49 -31.06
C GLU A 112 3.13 16.90 -29.58
N ASN A 113 3.94 17.88 -29.15
CA ASN A 113 3.87 18.43 -27.80
C ASN A 113 2.59 19.24 -27.59
N VAL A 114 2.14 19.98 -28.61
CA VAL A 114 0.87 20.72 -28.57
C VAL A 114 -0.32 19.78 -28.43
N ALA A 115 -0.37 18.70 -29.22
CA ALA A 115 -1.43 17.69 -29.15
C ALA A 115 -1.46 16.98 -27.79
N LYS A 116 -0.29 16.58 -27.27
CA LYS A 116 -0.15 15.96 -25.92
C LYS A 116 -0.56 16.92 -24.81
N ASN A 117 -0.25 18.21 -24.92
CA ASN A 117 -0.67 19.19 -23.94
C ASN A 117 -2.20 19.37 -23.94
N GLN A 118 -2.85 19.30 -25.11
CA GLN A 118 -4.30 19.38 -25.22
C GLN A 118 -5.01 18.17 -24.62
N SER A 119 -4.53 16.94 -24.89
CA SER A 119 -5.11 15.72 -24.31
C SER A 119 -4.95 15.68 -22.80
N ARG A 120 -3.79 16.06 -22.28
CA ARG A 120 -3.54 16.19 -20.83
C ARG A 120 -4.44 17.22 -20.18
N ALA A 121 -4.65 18.39 -20.80
CA ALA A 121 -5.56 19.40 -20.29
C ALA A 121 -7.00 18.87 -20.14
N LYS A 122 -7.50 18.11 -21.13
CA LYS A 122 -8.82 17.45 -21.05
C LYS A 122 -8.88 16.40 -19.94
N ALA A 123 -7.81 15.63 -19.74
CA ALA A 123 -7.73 14.65 -18.66
C ALA A 123 -7.78 15.33 -17.28
N ILE A 124 -7.03 16.43 -17.10
CA ILE A 124 -7.04 17.23 -15.87
C ILE A 124 -8.43 17.83 -15.62
N GLU A 125 -9.08 18.36 -16.66
CA GLU A 125 -10.45 18.88 -16.57
C GLU A 125 -11.45 17.80 -16.15
N HIS A 126 -11.35 16.61 -16.75
CA HIS A 126 -12.16 15.46 -16.35
C HIS A 126 -11.94 15.09 -14.89
N ILE A 127 -10.68 15.01 -14.44
CA ILE A 127 -10.33 14.71 -13.04
C ILE A 127 -10.94 15.75 -12.10
N ASN A 128 -10.81 17.05 -12.41
CA ASN A 128 -11.38 18.13 -11.62
C ASN A 128 -12.90 17.99 -11.48
N ASN A 129 -13.60 17.81 -12.60
CA ASN A 129 -15.06 17.75 -12.61
C ASN A 129 -15.60 16.49 -11.95
N THR A 130 -14.95 15.34 -12.18
CA THR A 130 -15.43 14.04 -11.69
C THR A 130 -15.11 13.80 -10.22
N TYR A 131 -13.90 14.14 -9.76
CA TYR A 131 -13.44 13.78 -8.42
C TYR A 131 -13.40 14.95 -7.43
N PHE A 132 -13.36 16.19 -7.93
CA PHE A 132 -13.28 17.41 -7.10
C PHE A 132 -14.47 18.35 -7.29
N GLN A 133 -15.52 17.92 -8.00
CA GLN A 133 -16.74 18.71 -8.24
C GLN A 133 -16.45 20.08 -8.91
N GLY A 134 -15.35 20.18 -9.65
CA GLY A 134 -14.92 21.41 -10.31
C GLY A 134 -14.10 22.36 -9.44
N ILE A 135 -13.88 22.05 -8.15
CA ILE A 135 -13.18 22.91 -7.18
C ILE A 135 -11.86 22.27 -6.74
N MET A 136 -11.10 21.70 -7.67
CA MET A 136 -9.77 21.16 -7.39
C MET A 136 -8.80 22.28 -7.01
N GLY A 137 -8.04 22.06 -5.93
CA GLY A 137 -7.06 23.02 -5.44
C GLY A 137 -5.92 23.28 -6.44
N PRO A 138 -5.38 24.51 -6.52
CA PRO A 138 -4.32 24.88 -7.48
C PRO A 138 -3.08 23.99 -7.41
N SER A 139 -2.73 23.52 -6.21
CA SER A 139 -1.56 22.67 -6.01
C SER A 139 -1.65 21.33 -6.74
N TRP A 140 -2.87 20.80 -6.98
CA TRP A 140 -3.08 19.54 -7.69
C TRP A 140 -2.70 19.62 -9.16
N TYR A 141 -2.95 20.75 -9.83
CA TYR A 141 -2.63 20.92 -11.24
C TYR A 141 -1.13 20.76 -11.49
N ASN A 142 -0.30 21.30 -10.59
CA ASN A 142 1.15 21.17 -10.66
C ASN A 142 1.60 19.73 -10.44
N ASP A 143 1.02 19.03 -9.47
CA ASP A 143 1.40 17.64 -9.18
C ASP A 143 0.96 16.69 -10.28
N ILE A 144 -0.23 16.87 -10.85
CA ILE A 144 -0.72 16.07 -11.97
C ILE A 144 0.18 16.27 -13.20
N ASP A 145 0.53 17.52 -13.54
CA ASP A 145 1.48 17.80 -14.63
C ASP A 145 2.87 17.20 -14.35
N LEU A 146 3.34 17.28 -13.10
CA LEU A 146 4.59 16.64 -12.68
C LEU A 146 4.52 15.12 -12.84
N TRP A 147 3.43 14.45 -12.47
CA TRP A 147 3.28 13.00 -12.62
C TRP A 147 3.20 12.58 -14.09
N PHE A 148 2.51 13.35 -14.94
CA PHE A 148 2.53 13.16 -16.39
C PHE A 148 3.95 13.18 -16.97
N ARG A 149 4.82 14.07 -16.48
CA ARG A 149 6.20 14.20 -16.97
C ARG A 149 7.17 13.23 -16.32
N LYS A 150 7.12 13.10 -14.99
CA LYS A 150 8.04 12.30 -14.17
C LYS A 150 7.84 10.81 -14.41
N TYR A 151 6.59 10.36 -14.49
CA TYR A 151 6.27 8.94 -14.65
C TYR A 151 5.85 8.58 -16.07
N ASN A 152 5.80 9.55 -16.99
CA ASN A 152 5.40 9.33 -18.37
C ASN A 152 4.06 8.58 -18.50
N PHE A 153 3.10 8.89 -17.62
CA PHE A 153 1.75 8.33 -17.69
C PHE A 153 1.01 8.88 -18.91
N ASP A 154 0.21 8.02 -19.54
CA ASP A 154 -0.82 8.47 -20.48
C ASP A 154 -2.04 9.05 -19.72
N GLU A 155 -2.95 9.67 -20.46
CA GLU A 155 -4.15 10.30 -19.91
C GLU A 155 -5.06 9.29 -19.19
N GLN A 156 -5.13 8.06 -19.70
CA GLN A 156 -6.04 7.03 -19.22
C GLN A 156 -5.55 6.40 -17.91
N VAL A 157 -4.23 6.23 -17.77
CA VAL A 157 -3.56 5.84 -16.54
C VAL A 157 -3.72 6.93 -15.49
N MET A 158 -3.58 8.22 -15.86
CA MET A 158 -3.82 9.31 -14.91
C MET A 158 -5.26 9.33 -14.41
N ILE A 159 -6.26 9.22 -15.30
CA ILE A 159 -7.67 9.16 -14.89
C ILE A 159 -7.92 7.94 -13.99
N SER A 160 -7.38 6.78 -14.37
CA SER A 160 -7.51 5.54 -13.60
C SER A 160 -6.86 5.62 -12.22
N LEU A 161 -5.74 6.32 -12.08
CA LEU A 161 -5.08 6.57 -10.80
C LEU A 161 -6.03 7.27 -9.83
N PHE A 162 -6.70 8.34 -10.29
CA PHE A 162 -7.68 9.06 -9.47
C PHE A 162 -8.92 8.22 -9.22
N ASN A 163 -9.42 7.49 -10.21
CA ASN A 163 -10.53 6.54 -10.03
C ASN A 163 -10.23 5.50 -8.94
N TYR A 164 -9.03 4.91 -8.97
CA TYR A 164 -8.58 3.93 -7.99
C TYR A 164 -8.55 4.51 -6.57
N CYS A 165 -8.01 5.72 -6.41
CA CYS A 165 -7.93 6.39 -5.11
C CYS A 165 -9.32 6.81 -4.61
N TYR A 166 -10.18 7.28 -5.51
CA TYR A 166 -11.56 7.68 -5.20
C TYR A 166 -12.41 6.52 -4.72
N ASN A 167 -12.36 5.37 -5.41
CA ASN A 167 -13.12 4.16 -5.03
C ASN A 167 -12.70 3.57 -3.69
N ARG A 168 -11.55 3.99 -3.15
CA ARG A 168 -11.05 3.62 -1.82
C ARG A 168 -11.29 4.70 -0.77
N SER A 169 -12.00 5.77 -1.09
CA SER A 169 -12.22 6.93 -0.24
C SER A 169 -10.90 7.56 0.25
N ALA A 170 -9.86 7.51 -0.58
CA ALA A 170 -8.49 7.90 -0.23
C ALA A 170 -7.92 8.90 -1.25
N LEU A 171 -8.64 10.00 -1.51
CA LEU A 171 -8.22 11.04 -2.46
C LEU A 171 -7.22 12.07 -1.88
N GLY A 172 -6.59 11.77 -0.75
CA GLY A 172 -5.57 12.63 -0.16
C GLY A 172 -4.29 12.65 -1.00
N LYS A 173 -3.67 13.81 -1.15
CA LYS A 173 -2.50 14.01 -2.03
C LYS A 173 -1.38 13.01 -1.79
N ASN A 174 -0.99 12.81 -0.52
CA ASN A 174 0.08 11.88 -0.16
C ASN A 174 -0.25 10.43 -0.56
N TYR A 175 -1.52 10.03 -0.46
CA TYR A 175 -1.96 8.71 -0.86
C TYR A 175 -1.90 8.54 -2.39
N VAL A 176 -2.45 9.50 -3.13
CA VAL A 176 -2.43 9.48 -4.60
C VAL A 176 -0.97 9.44 -5.11
N GLN A 177 -0.08 10.23 -4.50
CA GLN A 177 1.34 10.20 -4.83
C GLN A 177 1.97 8.81 -4.60
N THR A 178 1.67 8.17 -3.47
CA THR A 178 2.18 6.83 -3.15
C THR A 178 1.71 5.79 -4.17
N VAL A 179 0.44 5.87 -4.59
CA VAL A 179 -0.10 4.97 -5.62
C VAL A 179 0.56 5.24 -6.97
N ALA A 180 0.76 6.52 -7.34
CA ALA A 180 1.46 6.90 -8.56
C ALA A 180 2.91 6.35 -8.57
N GLU A 181 3.64 6.49 -7.46
CA GLU A 181 4.99 5.95 -7.31
C GLU A 181 5.02 4.41 -7.42
N ALA A 182 4.02 3.73 -6.85
CA ALA A 182 3.88 2.29 -6.96
C ALA A 182 3.59 1.84 -8.40
N TRP A 183 2.71 2.53 -9.12
CA TRP A 183 2.40 2.23 -10.51
C TRP A 183 3.61 2.47 -11.43
N ALA A 184 4.31 3.59 -11.23
CA ALA A 184 5.54 3.89 -11.95
C ALA A 184 6.64 2.84 -11.67
N SER A 185 6.77 2.38 -10.43
CA SER A 185 7.72 1.31 -10.06
C SER A 185 7.40 -0.03 -10.72
N ASN A 186 6.11 -0.28 -11.01
CA ASN A 186 5.65 -1.44 -11.78
C ASN A 186 5.71 -1.21 -13.31
N LYS A 187 6.33 -0.11 -13.77
CA LYS A 187 6.48 0.26 -15.19
C LYS A 187 5.15 0.44 -15.92
N ILE A 188 4.12 0.89 -15.21
CA ILE A 188 2.83 1.19 -15.80
C ILE A 188 2.89 2.59 -16.39
N HIS A 189 2.82 2.70 -17.72
CA HIS A 189 2.83 3.98 -18.42
C HIS A 189 1.59 4.16 -19.29
N THR A 190 1.09 3.07 -19.86
CA THR A 190 -0.04 3.07 -20.78
C THR A 190 -1.25 2.30 -20.24
N TRP A 191 -2.42 2.53 -20.84
CA TRP A 191 -3.61 1.74 -20.56
C TRP A 191 -3.38 0.22 -20.65
N ASN A 192 -2.60 -0.23 -21.64
CA ASN A 192 -2.31 -1.65 -21.82
C ASN A 192 -1.46 -2.21 -20.67
N ASP A 193 -0.51 -1.43 -20.16
CA ASP A 193 0.29 -1.82 -18.99
C ASP A 193 -0.58 -1.94 -17.74
N LEU A 194 -1.51 -0.99 -17.58
CA LEU A 194 -2.45 -0.97 -16.47
C LEU A 194 -3.41 -2.16 -16.53
N ASP A 195 -4.00 -2.44 -17.69
CA ASP A 195 -4.88 -3.59 -17.90
C ASP A 195 -4.14 -4.91 -17.62
N ALA A 196 -2.91 -5.06 -18.10
CA ALA A 196 -2.10 -6.24 -17.81
C ALA A 196 -1.80 -6.38 -16.29
N TYR A 197 -1.51 -5.27 -15.62
CA TYR A 197 -1.30 -5.25 -14.18
C TYR A 197 -2.57 -5.62 -13.40
N ASP A 198 -3.71 -5.04 -13.74
CA ASP A 198 -5.00 -5.30 -13.12
C ASP A 198 -5.43 -6.76 -13.32
N GLN A 199 -5.24 -7.31 -14.52
CA GLN A 199 -5.47 -8.73 -14.79
C GLN A 199 -4.59 -9.63 -13.92
N LYS A 200 -3.31 -9.27 -13.70
CA LYS A 200 -2.41 -10.03 -12.82
C LYS A 200 -2.89 -9.98 -11.36
N GLN A 201 -3.30 -8.80 -10.89
CA GLN A 201 -3.83 -8.62 -9.53
C GLN A 201 -5.14 -9.40 -9.30
N GLU A 202 -6.09 -9.32 -10.23
CA GLU A 202 -7.36 -10.03 -10.12
C GLU A 202 -7.17 -11.56 -10.22
N LYS A 203 -6.26 -12.05 -11.07
CA LYS A 203 -5.87 -13.48 -11.08
C LYS A 203 -5.32 -13.91 -9.72
N MET A 204 -4.39 -13.14 -9.15
CA MET A 204 -3.81 -13.43 -7.84
C MET A 204 -4.87 -13.48 -6.74
N LYS A 205 -5.74 -12.47 -6.71
CA LYS A 205 -6.85 -12.38 -5.75
C LYS A 205 -7.86 -13.52 -5.89
N SER A 206 -8.18 -13.91 -7.12
CA SER A 206 -9.04 -15.06 -7.42
C SER A 206 -8.44 -16.37 -6.92
N ILE A 207 -7.14 -16.59 -7.13
CA ILE A 207 -6.41 -17.76 -6.62
C ILE A 207 -6.41 -17.77 -5.10
N LYS A 208 -6.00 -16.67 -4.44
CA LYS A 208 -6.01 -16.53 -2.97
C LYS A 208 -7.40 -16.84 -2.39
N LYS A 209 -8.46 -16.26 -2.98
CA LYS A 209 -9.85 -16.51 -2.56
C LYS A 209 -10.26 -17.98 -2.73
N THR A 210 -9.85 -18.62 -3.81
CA THR A 210 -10.14 -20.03 -4.08
C THR A 210 -9.43 -20.94 -3.08
N ILE A 211 -8.15 -20.68 -2.80
CA ILE A 211 -7.36 -21.41 -1.80
C ILE A 211 -7.98 -21.24 -0.41
N ALA A 212 -8.32 -20.01 -0.01
CA ALA A 212 -8.98 -19.74 1.26
C ALA A 212 -10.29 -20.53 1.40
N LYS A 213 -11.13 -20.54 0.36
CA LYS A 213 -12.38 -21.30 0.34
C LYS A 213 -12.14 -22.80 0.46
N LYS A 214 -11.17 -23.36 -0.27
CA LYS A 214 -10.84 -24.80 -0.23
C LYS A 214 -10.27 -25.23 1.11
N LEU A 215 -9.59 -24.34 1.82
CA LEU A 215 -9.08 -24.58 3.17
C LEU A 215 -10.09 -24.28 4.29
N GLY A 216 -11.33 -23.88 3.95
CA GLY A 216 -12.36 -23.52 4.94
C GLY A 216 -12.08 -22.22 5.69
N LYS A 217 -11.13 -21.40 5.23
CA LYS A 217 -10.74 -20.12 5.82
C LYS A 217 -11.65 -19.00 5.35
N HIS A 218 -12.87 -18.98 5.88
CA HIS A 218 -13.87 -17.96 5.54
C HIS A 218 -13.49 -16.53 6.00
N GLY A 219 -12.59 -16.41 6.98
CA GLY A 219 -12.05 -15.13 7.45
C GLY A 219 -10.91 -14.54 6.58
N GLY A 220 -10.52 -15.22 5.50
CA GLY A 220 -9.39 -14.83 4.66
C GLY A 220 -8.08 -15.49 5.07
N LEU A 221 -7.01 -15.13 4.36
CA LEU A 221 -5.64 -15.60 4.60
C LEU A 221 -4.86 -14.56 5.40
N THR A 222 -3.90 -15.01 6.19
CA THR A 222 -2.94 -14.07 6.82
C THR A 222 -1.92 -13.58 5.79
N GLN A 223 -1.26 -12.45 6.05
CA GLN A 223 -0.22 -11.92 5.16
C GLN A 223 0.90 -12.94 4.90
N TYR A 224 1.30 -13.70 5.92
CA TYR A 224 2.30 -14.76 5.77
C TYR A 224 1.82 -15.91 4.87
N GLU A 225 0.53 -16.25 4.94
CA GLU A 225 -0.08 -17.27 4.09
C GLU A 225 -0.20 -16.82 2.63
N GLU A 226 -0.51 -15.54 2.42
CA GLU A 226 -0.51 -14.93 1.10
C GLU A 226 0.88 -14.91 0.46
N ALA A 227 1.93 -14.69 1.25
CA ALA A 227 3.31 -14.69 0.74
C ALA A 227 3.73 -16.07 0.18
N TYR A 228 3.29 -17.18 0.79
CA TYR A 228 3.53 -18.51 0.23
C TYR A 228 2.85 -18.66 -1.15
N ILE A 229 1.60 -18.22 -1.27
CA ILE A 229 0.84 -18.30 -2.53
C ILE A 229 1.49 -17.43 -3.61
N GLU A 230 1.96 -16.24 -3.24
CA GLU A 230 2.68 -15.35 -4.15
C GLU A 230 3.97 -16.00 -4.66
N ASN A 231 4.78 -16.61 -3.79
CA ASN A 231 5.98 -17.37 -4.17
C ASN A 231 5.64 -18.52 -5.14
N TRP A 232 4.58 -19.28 -4.88
CA TRP A 232 4.18 -20.40 -5.76
C TRP A 232 3.80 -19.94 -7.17
N ILE A 233 3.19 -18.77 -7.31
CA ILE A 233 2.72 -18.26 -8.60
C ILE A 233 3.82 -17.47 -9.32
N LEU A 234 4.54 -16.61 -8.60
CA LEU A 234 5.51 -15.68 -9.17
C LEU A 234 6.87 -16.33 -9.40
N ASP A 235 7.39 -17.05 -8.40
CA ASP A 235 8.73 -17.61 -8.45
C ASP A 235 8.72 -19.02 -9.03
N PHE A 236 7.76 -19.87 -8.62
CA PHE A 236 7.67 -21.25 -9.15
C PHE A 236 6.88 -21.34 -10.46
N GLY A 237 6.07 -20.33 -10.79
CA GLY A 237 5.29 -20.29 -12.02
C GLY A 237 4.11 -21.27 -12.06
N TYR A 238 3.59 -21.68 -10.90
CA TYR A 238 2.48 -22.63 -10.83
C TYR A 238 1.12 -21.99 -11.08
N ASP A 239 0.29 -22.72 -11.82
CA ASP A 239 -1.12 -22.39 -12.00
C ASP A 239 -1.99 -22.92 -10.84
N MET A 240 -3.27 -22.53 -10.84
CA MET A 240 -4.23 -22.98 -9.84
C MET A 240 -4.42 -24.51 -9.85
N ASN A 241 -4.22 -25.17 -11.00
CA ASN A 241 -4.45 -26.61 -11.14
C ASN A 241 -3.39 -27.41 -10.38
N VAL A 242 -2.11 -27.03 -10.50
CA VAL A 242 -1.04 -27.67 -9.73
C VAL A 242 -1.22 -27.44 -8.23
N ILE A 243 -1.55 -26.21 -7.83
CA ILE A 243 -1.81 -25.88 -6.41
C ILE A 243 -3.00 -26.70 -5.88
N GLU A 244 -4.03 -26.92 -6.68
CA GLU A 244 -5.17 -27.75 -6.32
C GLU A 244 -4.79 -29.22 -6.05
N ILE A 245 -3.84 -29.79 -6.80
CA ILE A 245 -3.34 -31.14 -6.55
C ILE A 245 -2.65 -31.20 -5.16
N ALA A 246 -1.88 -30.17 -4.82
CA ALA A 246 -1.25 -30.07 -3.50
C ALA A 246 -2.31 -29.98 -2.38
N LEU A 247 -3.31 -29.12 -2.56
CA LEU A 247 -4.42 -28.97 -1.62
C LEU A 247 -5.20 -30.27 -1.42
N LYS A 248 -5.54 -31.00 -2.48
CA LYS A 248 -6.23 -32.30 -2.37
C LYS A 248 -5.43 -33.30 -1.54
N ARG A 249 -4.10 -33.31 -1.67
CA ARG A 249 -3.23 -34.21 -0.90
C ARG A 249 -3.22 -33.90 0.59
N THR A 250 -3.55 -32.67 0.97
CA THR A 250 -3.61 -32.30 2.39
C THR A 250 -4.80 -32.90 3.14
N THR A 251 -5.85 -33.32 2.43
CA THR A 251 -7.01 -34.02 3.03
C THR A 251 -6.65 -35.34 3.69
N TYR A 252 -5.50 -35.95 3.34
CA TYR A 252 -5.00 -37.17 3.97
C TYR A 252 -4.36 -36.94 5.35
N LYS A 253 -4.25 -35.69 5.82
CA LYS A 253 -3.68 -35.31 7.12
C LYS A 253 -4.71 -34.53 7.92
N GLN A 254 -4.88 -34.84 9.21
CA GLN A 254 -5.68 -34.01 10.11
C GLN A 254 -4.99 -32.65 10.29
N ASN A 255 -5.72 -31.55 10.04
CA ASN A 255 -5.27 -30.15 10.18
C ASN A 255 -3.99 -29.79 9.41
N PRO A 256 -4.03 -29.74 8.07
CA PRO A 256 -2.88 -29.36 7.29
C PRO A 256 -2.52 -27.88 7.48
N THR A 257 -1.22 -27.62 7.71
CA THR A 257 -0.65 -26.27 7.82
C THR A 257 -0.20 -25.76 6.46
N PHE A 258 -0.13 -24.43 6.30
CA PHE A 258 0.43 -23.81 5.10
C PHE A 258 1.89 -24.24 4.84
N GLU A 259 2.67 -24.43 5.90
CA GLU A 259 4.03 -24.95 5.81
C GLU A 259 4.08 -26.36 5.18
N TYR A 260 3.12 -27.22 5.52
CA TYR A 260 3.03 -28.55 4.92
C TYR A 260 2.70 -28.46 3.43
N ILE A 261 1.75 -27.60 3.04
CA ILE A 261 1.41 -27.37 1.63
C ILE A 261 2.66 -26.84 0.88
N ASN A 262 3.35 -25.88 1.47
CA ASN A 262 4.57 -25.30 0.92
C ASN A 262 5.63 -26.37 0.68
N SER A 263 5.89 -27.25 1.66
CA SER A 263 6.87 -28.34 1.51
C SER A 263 6.58 -29.28 0.33
N ILE A 264 5.29 -29.55 0.05
CA ILE A 264 4.88 -30.40 -1.08
C ILE A 264 5.16 -29.69 -2.40
N ILE A 265 4.78 -28.40 -2.49
CA ILE A 265 4.94 -27.61 -3.71
C ILE A 265 6.44 -27.36 -3.98
N THR A 266 7.23 -27.11 -2.94
CA THR A 266 8.69 -26.97 -3.06
C THR A 266 9.35 -28.27 -3.53
N ASP A 267 8.96 -29.45 -3.02
CA ASP A 267 9.47 -30.76 -3.52
C ASP A 267 9.18 -30.95 -5.01
N TRP A 268 8.06 -30.43 -5.52
CA TRP A 268 7.74 -30.48 -6.95
C TRP A 268 8.56 -29.49 -7.77
N HIS A 269 8.78 -28.29 -7.23
CA HIS A 269 9.59 -27.28 -7.89
C HIS A 269 11.05 -27.69 -7.99
N GLU A 270 11.65 -28.22 -6.92
CA GLU A 270 13.02 -28.77 -6.91
C GLU A 270 13.22 -29.91 -7.92
N ARG A 271 12.14 -30.64 -8.23
CA ARG A 271 12.13 -31.71 -9.23
C ARG A 271 11.77 -31.23 -10.64
N ASN A 272 11.61 -29.93 -10.84
CA ASN A 272 11.21 -29.30 -12.11
C ASN A 272 9.87 -29.82 -12.68
N LEU A 273 8.94 -30.25 -11.81
CA LEU A 273 7.60 -30.67 -12.23
C LEU A 273 6.74 -29.41 -12.37
N LYS A 274 6.44 -28.97 -13.59
CA LYS A 274 5.74 -27.71 -13.87
C LYS A 274 4.29 -27.88 -14.30
N THR A 275 3.92 -29.04 -14.84
CA THR A 275 2.56 -29.29 -15.34
C THR A 275 1.77 -30.21 -14.41
N PRO A 276 0.43 -30.10 -14.38
CA PRO A 276 -0.44 -31.05 -13.66
C PRO A 276 -0.14 -32.51 -14.01
N ASP A 277 0.05 -32.81 -15.30
CA ASP A 277 0.33 -34.17 -15.78
C ASP A 277 1.65 -34.72 -15.24
N GLN A 278 2.70 -33.89 -15.19
CA GLN A 278 4.00 -34.28 -14.62
C GLN A 278 3.89 -34.59 -13.13
N VAL A 279 3.13 -33.78 -12.41
CA VAL A 279 2.87 -33.99 -10.98
C VAL A 279 2.07 -35.27 -10.77
N GLU A 280 1.01 -35.52 -11.55
CA GLU A 280 0.21 -36.74 -11.44
C GLU A 280 1.01 -38.00 -11.79
N ALA A 281 1.78 -37.98 -12.89
CA ALA A 281 2.65 -39.09 -13.27
C ALA A 281 3.70 -39.41 -12.19
N PHE A 282 4.29 -38.39 -11.58
CA PHE A 282 5.20 -38.56 -10.45
C PHE A 282 4.50 -39.18 -9.24
N LEU A 283 3.27 -38.75 -8.93
CA LEU A 283 2.47 -39.31 -7.83
C LEU A 283 2.12 -40.78 -8.08
N GLU A 284 1.79 -41.15 -9.31
CA GLU A 284 1.53 -42.54 -9.69
C GLU A 284 2.79 -43.41 -9.57
N GLN A 285 3.93 -42.92 -10.04
CA GLN A 285 5.21 -43.61 -9.91
C GLN A 285 5.55 -43.85 -8.43
N ARG A 286 5.34 -42.84 -7.56
CA ARG A 286 5.59 -42.96 -6.12
C ARG A 286 4.62 -43.94 -5.44
N LYS A 287 3.35 -43.97 -5.86
CA LYS A 287 2.37 -44.97 -5.38
C LYS A 287 2.79 -46.40 -5.75
N LYS A 288 3.29 -46.62 -6.97
CA LYS A 288 3.81 -47.92 -7.43
C LYS A 288 5.03 -48.34 -6.60
N GLN A 289 6.05 -47.47 -6.48
CA GLN A 289 7.23 -47.74 -5.67
C GLN A 289 6.91 -48.03 -4.19
N THR A 290 5.92 -47.32 -3.60
CA THR A 290 5.52 -47.57 -2.22
C THR A 290 4.82 -48.93 -2.05
N LYS A 291 4.01 -49.35 -3.04
CA LYS A 291 3.43 -50.70 -3.07
C LYS A 291 4.51 -51.77 -3.20
N ASP A 292 5.46 -51.57 -4.12
CA ASP A 292 6.55 -52.53 -4.36
C ASP A 292 7.44 -52.70 -3.12
N ILE A 293 7.77 -51.60 -2.42
CA ILE A 293 8.53 -51.65 -1.15
C ILE A 293 7.73 -52.35 -0.04
N LYS A 294 6.40 -52.13 0.03
CA LYS A 294 5.54 -52.79 1.03
C LYS A 294 5.41 -54.29 0.77
N GLU A 295 5.35 -54.70 -0.49
CA GLU A 295 5.38 -56.12 -0.90
C GLU A 295 6.75 -56.76 -0.68
N MET A 296 7.85 -56.04 -0.91
CA MET A 296 9.19 -56.52 -0.56
C MET A 296 9.33 -56.72 0.94
N LYS A 297 8.90 -55.76 1.77
CA LYS A 297 8.95 -55.89 3.24
C LYS A 297 8.07 -57.04 3.75
N SER A 298 6.91 -57.27 3.16
CA SER A 298 6.05 -58.39 3.56
C SER A 298 6.64 -59.75 3.18
N LYS A 299 7.32 -59.85 2.02
CA LYS A 299 8.06 -61.06 1.60
C LYS A 299 9.29 -61.33 2.48
N VAL A 300 10.05 -60.29 2.85
CA VAL A 300 11.23 -60.43 3.73
C VAL A 300 10.83 -60.78 5.17
N SER A 301 9.72 -60.25 5.70
CA SER A 301 9.25 -60.62 7.05
C SER A 301 8.80 -62.08 7.17
N LYS A 302 8.35 -62.70 6.06
CA LYS A 302 7.98 -64.12 6.02
C LYS A 302 9.19 -65.07 5.97
N ALA A 303 10.38 -64.60 5.61
CA ALA A 303 11.59 -65.42 5.53
C ALA A 303 12.41 -65.48 6.84
N ASN A 304 12.03 -64.72 7.88
CA ASN A 304 12.79 -64.58 9.13
C ASN A 304 12.29 -65.47 10.29
N TYR A 305 11.52 -66.52 10.02
CA TYR A 305 10.99 -67.45 11.03
C TYR A 305 11.75 -68.78 11.13
N GLU A 306 13.04 -68.82 10.81
CA GLU A 306 13.90 -69.97 11.21
C GLU A 306 14.64 -69.65 12.53
N GLN A 307 13.95 -70.08 13.59
CA GLN A 307 14.41 -70.49 14.91
C GLN A 307 15.93 -70.34 15.22
N ARG A 308 16.29 -69.35 16.05
CA ARG A 308 17.60 -69.35 16.71
C ARG A 308 17.58 -70.36 17.85
N GLN A 309 18.30 -71.47 17.69
CA GLN A 309 18.76 -72.29 18.81
C GLN A 309 19.80 -71.46 19.59
N TYR A 310 19.57 -71.26 20.88
CA TYR A 310 20.58 -70.72 21.78
C TYR A 310 21.33 -71.91 22.37
N ASP A 311 22.50 -72.21 21.82
CA ASP A 311 23.46 -73.09 22.46
C ASP A 311 24.11 -72.32 23.60
N ASN A 312 23.80 -72.77 24.81
CA ASN A 312 24.49 -72.51 26.07
C ASN A 312 24.48 -71.04 26.60
N LEU A 313 23.69 -70.83 27.66
CA LEU A 313 23.59 -69.57 28.43
C LEU A 313 24.47 -69.57 29.72
N ASP A 314 25.43 -70.49 29.85
CA ASP A 314 26.31 -70.63 31.04
C ASP A 314 27.15 -69.37 31.32
N PHE A 315 27.33 -68.49 30.32
CA PHE A 315 28.04 -67.21 30.48
C PHE A 315 27.27 -66.19 31.36
N LEU A 316 25.95 -66.32 31.51
CA LEU A 316 25.14 -65.37 32.30
C LEU A 316 25.30 -65.52 33.83
N TYR A 317 25.96 -66.58 34.31
CA TYR A 317 26.15 -66.83 35.74
C TYR A 317 27.61 -66.77 36.21
N ALA A 318 28.56 -66.44 35.33
CA ALA A 318 29.95 -66.26 35.72
C ALA A 318 30.21 -64.82 36.19
N ASN A 319 29.70 -64.47 37.39
CA ASN A 319 30.29 -63.56 38.39
C ASN A 319 29.24 -63.15 39.42
N ASN A 320 28.88 -64.10 40.29
CA ASN A 320 28.67 -63.79 41.69
C ASN A 320 29.81 -64.47 42.43
N ASP A 321 30.74 -63.69 42.99
CA ASP A 321 31.38 -64.00 44.28
C ASP A 321 32.37 -62.90 44.70
N ASN A 322 32.03 -62.26 45.84
CA ASN A 322 32.89 -61.74 46.91
C ASN A 322 33.78 -60.50 46.58
N VAL A 323 33.78 -59.38 47.31
CA VAL A 323 33.59 -59.10 48.76
C VAL A 323 33.02 -57.70 48.94
#